data_AF-A0A9D1KDA6-F1
#
_entry.id   AF-A0A9D1KDA6-F1
#
_cell.length_a   1.000
_cell.length_b   1.000
_cell.length_c   1.000
_cell.angle_alpha   90.00
_cell.angle_beta   90.00
_cell.angle_gamma   90.00
#
_symmetry.space_group_name_H-M   'P 1'
#
loop_
_entity.id
_entity.type
_entity.pdbx_description
1 polymer ?
#
loop_
_entity_poly.entity_id
_entity_poly.type
_entity_poly.pdbx_seq_one_letter_code
_entity_poly.pdbx_strand_id
1 'polypeptide(L)'
;MRIFLFLILLSCSVILSAQKRITLFFAGDLMQHQAQIDSAYNEGTYDYSDCFSAVKPLVSKADIAIANLEVTLGGKPYRGYPAFSAPDAFLYAIKECGFDILLTANNHCLDRGKKGLDRTLSMLDSLCIPRIGTYRNESDRSRRYPMIIEKNGFRIVLLNYTYATNGLVETPPHIVNRIDRRVMRQDIAAARAIQPDAIIACMHWGTEYKLLPDQSQKQLADWLLGQGVTHIIGNHPHVVQPMELRTDSTGRQHVVVYSLGNFISNMSRTHTDGGAAFTLVLEKDSTGHTRITRCGYDLVWTGRPLLTGGKRFRLYPVSTPPDSLLPTAYRRMQLYADRTRNHLRTYNIGIGENRKE
;
A
#
# COMPACT_ATOMS: atom_id res chain seq x y z
N MET A 1 -71.15 -6.52 -31.62
CA MET A 1 -70.30 -6.68 -30.43
C MET A 1 -68.84 -6.74 -30.91
N ARG A 2 -68.08 -5.64 -30.77
CA ARG A 2 -66.69 -5.53 -31.29
C ARG A 2 -65.72 -6.06 -30.23
N ILE A 3 -64.95 -7.09 -30.57
CA ILE A 3 -63.89 -7.65 -29.71
C ILE A 3 -62.64 -6.80 -29.91
N PHE A 4 -62.20 -6.11 -28.85
CA PHE A 4 -60.93 -5.38 -28.83
C PHE A 4 -59.82 -6.35 -28.39
N LEU A 5 -58.85 -6.57 -29.28
CA LEU A 5 -57.64 -7.33 -28.99
C LEU A 5 -56.62 -6.38 -28.33
N PHE A 6 -56.36 -6.54 -27.03
CA PHE A 6 -55.31 -5.79 -26.33
C PHE A 6 -53.98 -6.53 -26.51
N LEU A 7 -53.11 -5.98 -27.36
CA LEU A 7 -51.70 -6.38 -27.41
C LEU A 7 -50.98 -5.78 -26.18
N ILE A 8 -50.61 -6.64 -25.24
CA ILE A 8 -49.70 -6.27 -24.15
C ILE A 8 -48.28 -6.31 -24.72
N LEU A 9 -47.74 -5.15 -25.10
CA LEU A 9 -46.32 -4.96 -25.37
C LEU A 9 -45.57 -5.07 -24.04
N LEU A 10 -44.93 -6.21 -23.81
CA LEU A 10 -43.98 -6.40 -22.72
C LEU A 10 -42.71 -5.58 -23.04
N SER A 11 -42.65 -4.34 -22.56
CA SER A 11 -41.43 -3.53 -22.62
C SER A 11 -40.38 -4.15 -21.68
N CYS A 12 -39.52 -4.98 -22.25
CA CYS A 12 -38.34 -5.48 -21.54
C CYS A 12 -37.37 -4.29 -21.37
N SER A 13 -37.51 -3.56 -20.27
CA SER A 13 -36.55 -2.51 -19.88
C SER A 13 -35.26 -3.21 -19.47
N VAL A 14 -34.32 -3.35 -20.41
CA VAL A 14 -32.94 -3.69 -20.07
C VAL A 14 -32.41 -2.51 -19.27
N ILE A 15 -32.45 -2.62 -17.94
CA ILE A 15 -31.70 -1.70 -17.08
C ILE A 15 -30.24 -1.99 -17.38
N LEU A 16 -29.63 -1.14 -18.21
CA LEU A 16 -28.18 -1.08 -18.34
C LEU A 16 -27.64 -0.70 -16.96
N SER A 17 -27.35 -1.69 -16.11
CA SER A 17 -26.63 -1.44 -14.86
C SER A 17 -25.28 -0.84 -15.26
N ALA A 18 -25.05 0.42 -14.90
CA ALA A 18 -23.75 1.06 -15.09
C ALA A 18 -22.66 0.14 -14.52
N GLN A 19 -21.62 -0.09 -15.31
CA GLN A 19 -20.49 -0.91 -14.89
C GLN A 19 -19.87 -0.26 -13.65
N LYS A 20 -19.78 -1.01 -12.54
CA LYS A 20 -19.18 -0.48 -11.32
C LYS A 20 -17.67 -0.58 -11.43
N ARG A 21 -16.97 0.48 -11.01
CA ARG A 21 -15.51 0.56 -11.02
C ARG A 21 -15.00 1.01 -9.66
N ILE A 22 -13.86 0.45 -9.26
CA ILE A 22 -13.09 0.91 -8.10
C ILE A 22 -11.61 0.98 -8.43
N THR A 23 -10.95 2.04 -7.99
CA THR A 23 -9.51 2.27 -8.14
C THR A 23 -8.84 2.15 -6.77
N LEU A 24 -7.98 1.15 -6.62
CA LEU A 24 -7.15 0.94 -5.44
C LEU A 24 -5.73 1.43 -5.74
N PHE A 25 -5.15 2.16 -4.79
CA PHE A 25 -3.79 2.67 -4.86
C PHE A 25 -2.98 2.13 -3.69
N PHE A 26 -1.78 1.63 -3.97
CA PHE A 26 -0.88 1.08 -2.99
C PHE A 26 0.46 1.78 -3.06
N ALA A 27 0.92 2.29 -1.92
CA ALA A 27 2.24 2.88 -1.77
C ALA A 27 3.18 1.99 -0.96
N GLY A 28 4.47 2.19 -1.24
CA GLY A 28 5.58 1.61 -0.51
C GLY A 28 5.69 2.05 0.95
N ASP A 29 6.88 1.86 1.50
CA ASP A 29 7.16 2.10 2.92
C ASP A 29 7.18 3.60 3.24
N LEU A 30 6.34 4.01 4.19
CA LEU A 30 6.32 5.36 4.77
C LEU A 30 7.28 5.39 5.96
N MET A 31 8.53 5.77 5.70
CA MET A 31 9.59 5.77 6.72
C MET A 31 10.00 7.18 7.13
N GLN A 32 10.58 7.27 8.32
CA GLN A 32 11.06 8.53 8.85
C GLN A 32 12.39 8.37 9.60
N HIS A 33 13.49 8.61 8.88
CA HIS A 33 14.83 8.63 9.43
C HIS A 33 15.13 9.96 10.13
N GLN A 34 16.23 10.00 10.92
CA GLN A 34 16.56 11.17 11.73
C GLN A 34 16.65 12.46 10.91
N ALA A 35 17.32 12.43 9.75
CA ALA A 35 17.42 13.60 8.88
C ALA A 35 16.06 14.11 8.37
N GLN A 36 15.07 13.23 8.21
CA GLN A 36 13.70 13.65 7.85
C GLN A 36 13.06 14.40 9.03
N ILE A 37 13.20 13.87 10.25
CA ILE A 37 12.73 14.51 11.48
C ILE A 37 13.36 15.89 11.66
N ASP A 38 14.68 15.98 11.53
CA ASP A 38 15.43 17.22 11.70
C ASP A 38 15.05 18.25 10.65
N SER A 39 14.88 17.83 9.39
CA SER A 39 14.48 18.75 8.30
C SER A 39 13.05 19.27 8.43
N ALA A 40 12.16 18.51 9.07
CA ALA A 40 10.77 18.88 9.28
C ALA A 40 10.59 19.79 10.49
N TYR A 41 11.57 19.86 11.40
CA TYR A 41 11.49 20.72 12.57
C TYR A 41 11.48 22.21 12.17
N ASN A 42 10.53 22.95 12.72
CA ASN A 42 10.40 24.39 12.53
C ASN A 42 9.89 25.02 13.82
N GLU A 43 10.70 25.86 14.47
CA GLU A 43 10.30 26.70 15.62
C GLU A 43 9.50 25.98 16.71
N GLY A 44 9.93 24.79 17.13
CA GLY A 44 9.29 24.01 18.20
C GLY A 44 8.20 23.05 17.74
N THR A 45 7.82 23.09 16.46
CA THR A 45 6.89 22.15 15.82
C THR A 45 7.56 21.35 14.69
N TYR A 46 6.80 20.48 14.03
CA TYR A 46 7.22 19.70 12.87
C TYR A 46 6.22 19.89 11.72
N ASP A 47 6.74 20.06 10.51
CA ASP A 47 5.96 20.27 9.30
C ASP A 47 6.43 19.35 8.16
N TYR A 48 5.51 18.50 7.70
CA TYR A 48 5.70 17.52 6.63
C TYR A 48 4.82 17.79 5.40
N SER A 49 4.08 18.90 5.37
CA SER A 49 3.10 19.19 4.32
C SER A 49 3.73 19.20 2.92
N ASP A 50 4.89 19.84 2.79
CA ASP A 50 5.65 19.90 1.54
C ASP A 50 6.12 18.52 1.06
N CYS A 51 6.33 17.56 1.97
CA CYS A 51 6.88 16.24 1.64
C CYS A 51 6.02 15.49 0.63
N PHE A 52 4.70 15.68 0.70
CA PHE A 52 3.72 14.93 -0.08
C PHE A 52 3.04 15.77 -1.18
N SER A 53 3.25 17.08 -1.20
CA SER A 53 2.58 18.04 -2.09
C SER A 53 2.52 17.63 -3.56
N ALA A 54 3.64 17.14 -4.13
CA ALA A 54 3.72 16.80 -5.55
C ALA A 54 3.13 15.40 -5.89
N VAL A 55 3.01 14.51 -4.91
CA VAL A 55 2.37 13.19 -5.10
C VAL A 55 0.90 13.18 -4.68
N LYS A 56 0.42 14.20 -3.96
CA LYS A 56 -0.98 14.30 -3.53
C LYS A 56 -1.99 14.03 -4.66
N PRO A 57 -1.87 14.61 -5.86
CA PRO A 57 -2.81 14.31 -6.96
C PRO A 57 -2.80 12.84 -7.41
N LEU A 58 -1.65 12.17 -7.29
CA LEU A 58 -1.52 10.75 -7.62
C LEU A 58 -2.23 9.86 -6.57
N VAL A 59 -2.10 10.21 -5.28
CA VAL A 59 -2.72 9.47 -4.18
C VAL A 59 -4.22 9.71 -4.12
N SER A 60 -4.66 10.98 -4.14
CA SER A 60 -6.06 11.36 -3.92
C SER A 60 -6.99 11.10 -5.10
N LYS A 61 -6.47 10.68 -6.27
CA LYS A 61 -7.29 10.27 -7.42
C LYS A 61 -7.92 8.89 -7.22
N ALA A 62 -7.34 8.06 -6.34
CA ALA A 62 -7.85 6.72 -6.08
C ALA A 62 -9.13 6.74 -5.24
N ASP A 63 -9.96 5.71 -5.38
CA ASP A 63 -11.09 5.51 -4.47
C ASP A 63 -10.60 5.09 -3.09
N ILE A 64 -9.52 4.30 -3.02
CA ILE A 64 -8.92 3.86 -1.77
C ILE A 64 -7.40 3.87 -1.93
N ALA A 65 -6.70 4.65 -1.11
CA ALA A 65 -5.24 4.67 -1.03
C ALA A 65 -4.73 3.99 0.25
N ILE A 66 -3.82 3.03 0.08
CA ILE A 66 -3.29 2.16 1.13
C ILE A 66 -1.76 2.29 1.16
N ALA A 67 -1.16 2.35 2.35
CA ALA A 67 0.29 2.39 2.51
C ALA A 67 0.80 1.62 3.73
N ASN A 68 2.07 1.20 3.69
CA ASN A 68 2.75 0.61 4.83
C ASN A 68 3.31 1.71 5.75
N LEU A 69 2.79 1.81 6.98
CA LEU A 69 3.31 2.72 8.00
C LEU A 69 4.44 2.03 8.76
N GLU A 70 5.67 2.18 8.28
CA GLU A 70 6.85 1.49 8.81
C GLU A 70 7.60 2.33 9.85
N VAL A 71 6.84 2.95 10.73
CA VAL A 71 7.32 3.71 11.87
C VAL A 71 6.32 3.57 13.01
N THR A 72 6.78 3.75 14.25
CA THR A 72 5.88 3.94 15.38
C THR A 72 5.66 5.41 15.67
N LEU A 73 4.52 5.77 16.27
CA LEU A 73 4.22 7.10 16.79
C LEU A 73 4.36 7.07 18.32
N GLY A 74 5.54 6.69 18.81
CA GLY A 74 5.81 6.48 20.23
C GLY A 74 5.86 7.75 21.09
N GLY A 75 5.80 8.93 20.48
CA GLY A 75 5.96 10.21 21.18
C GLY A 75 7.43 10.60 21.38
N LYS A 76 7.65 11.70 22.10
CA LYS A 76 9.01 12.20 22.40
C LYS A 76 9.77 11.22 23.33
N PRO A 77 11.10 11.11 23.19
CA PRO A 77 11.92 11.73 22.16
C PRO A 77 11.70 11.05 20.80
N TYR A 78 11.47 11.88 19.77
CA TYR A 78 11.41 11.41 18.40
C TYR A 78 12.77 10.91 17.95
N ARG A 79 12.79 9.85 17.16
CA ARG A 79 14.03 9.19 16.77
C ARG A 79 13.83 8.46 15.45
N GLY A 80 14.80 8.58 14.57
CA GLY A 80 14.88 7.76 13.36
C GLY A 80 15.37 6.33 13.64
N TYR A 81 15.91 5.69 12.61
CA TYR A 81 16.54 4.37 12.67
C TYR A 81 17.60 4.28 13.79
N PRO A 82 17.81 3.13 14.48
CA PRO A 82 17.26 1.78 14.22
C PRO A 82 15.92 1.45 14.86
N ALA A 83 15.42 2.30 15.75
CA ALA A 83 14.12 2.12 16.37
C ALA A 83 13.36 3.42 16.17
N PHE A 84 12.28 3.42 15.40
CA PHE A 84 11.56 4.63 15.03
C PHE A 84 10.64 5.13 16.14
N SER A 85 10.51 6.46 16.26
CA SER A 85 9.40 7.15 16.92
C SER A 85 9.18 8.46 16.19
N ALA A 86 8.17 8.50 15.33
CA ALA A 86 7.88 9.61 14.46
C ALA A 86 7.09 10.73 15.15
N PRO A 87 7.30 12.01 14.79
CA PRO A 87 6.39 13.08 15.14
C PRO A 87 4.98 12.86 14.58
N ASP A 88 3.98 13.17 15.38
CA ASP A 88 2.56 13.04 15.01
C ASP A 88 2.23 13.81 13.71
N ALA A 89 2.90 14.93 13.46
CA ALA A 89 2.76 15.73 12.23
C ALA A 89 3.02 14.95 10.93
N PHE A 90 3.79 13.86 11.00
CA PHE A 90 4.00 12.98 9.85
C PHE A 90 2.72 12.23 9.48
N LEU A 91 2.00 11.72 10.49
CA LEU A 91 0.72 11.05 10.27
C LEU A 91 -0.33 12.04 9.74
N TYR A 92 -0.31 13.29 10.19
CA TYR A 92 -1.19 14.34 9.68
C TYR A 92 -0.95 14.58 8.19
N ALA A 93 0.30 14.75 7.78
CA ALA A 93 0.66 14.94 6.38
C ALA A 93 0.31 13.71 5.50
N ILE A 94 0.47 12.49 6.03
CA ILE A 94 0.04 11.25 5.35
C ILE A 94 -1.47 11.28 5.09
N LYS A 95 -2.28 11.63 6.10
CA LYS A 95 -3.73 11.74 5.97
C LYS A 95 -4.13 12.85 4.98
N GLU A 96 -3.51 14.02 5.07
CA GLU A 96 -3.77 15.16 4.19
C GLU A 96 -3.37 14.92 2.73
N CYS A 97 -2.39 14.04 2.49
CA CYS A 97 -2.03 13.56 1.15
C CYS A 97 -3.17 12.74 0.51
N GLY A 98 -4.02 12.12 1.33
CA GLY A 98 -5.16 11.33 0.87
C GLY A 98 -5.01 9.82 1.07
N PHE A 99 -4.11 9.36 1.94
CA PHE A 99 -4.08 7.94 2.31
C PHE A 99 -5.26 7.60 3.24
N ASP A 100 -6.05 6.60 2.84
CA ASP A 100 -7.25 6.17 3.56
C ASP A 100 -6.94 5.10 4.61
N ILE A 101 -6.02 4.18 4.32
CA ILE A 101 -5.76 3.00 5.15
C ILE A 101 -4.27 2.81 5.37
N LEU A 102 -3.87 2.52 6.61
CA LEU A 102 -2.47 2.25 6.94
C LEU A 102 -2.26 0.83 7.48
N LEU A 103 -1.28 0.15 6.87
CA LEU A 103 -0.83 -1.18 7.25
C LEU A 103 0.20 -1.05 8.36
N THR A 104 0.08 -1.88 9.40
CA THR A 104 0.90 -1.77 10.62
C THR A 104 1.64 -3.06 10.97
N ALA A 105 1.36 -4.19 10.32
CA ALA A 105 2.21 -5.37 10.45
C ALA A 105 3.45 -5.18 9.57
N ASN A 106 4.53 -4.73 10.20
CA ASN A 106 5.88 -4.65 9.66
C ASN A 106 6.90 -4.90 10.78
N ASN A 107 8.17 -5.04 10.41
CA ASN A 107 9.24 -5.33 11.36
C ASN A 107 9.46 -4.23 12.41
N HIS A 108 9.06 -2.99 12.12
CA HIS A 108 9.24 -1.83 13.00
C HIS A 108 8.04 -1.53 13.92
N CYS A 109 6.96 -2.30 13.83
CA CYS A 109 5.73 -2.02 14.59
C CYS A 109 5.88 -2.08 16.12
N LEU A 110 6.97 -2.68 16.61
CA LEU A 110 7.27 -2.84 18.04
C LEU A 110 8.46 -1.99 18.53
N ASP A 111 9.01 -1.08 17.72
CA ASP A 111 10.23 -0.32 18.03
C ASP A 111 10.17 0.48 19.35
N ARG A 112 8.96 0.74 19.85
CA ARG A 112 8.70 1.47 21.09
C ARG A 112 7.96 0.64 22.13
N GLY A 113 8.05 -0.69 21.99
CA GLY A 113 7.43 -1.68 22.85
C GLY A 113 5.92 -1.48 23.00
N LYS A 114 5.37 -1.98 24.11
CA LYS A 114 3.94 -1.89 24.42
C LYS A 114 3.38 -0.47 24.33
N LYS A 115 4.01 0.48 25.03
CA LYS A 115 3.53 1.88 25.09
C LYS A 115 3.51 2.55 23.72
N GLY A 116 4.53 2.27 22.91
CA GLY A 116 4.63 2.80 21.56
C GLY A 116 3.62 2.20 20.59
N LEU A 117 3.41 0.88 20.66
CA LEU A 117 2.35 0.23 19.89
C LEU A 117 0.99 0.81 20.29
N ASP A 118 0.68 0.83 21.58
CA ASP A 118 -0.58 1.38 22.10
C ASP A 118 -0.82 2.81 21.62
N ARG A 119 0.20 3.68 21.69
CA ARG A 119 0.10 5.06 21.23
C ARG A 119 -0.07 5.15 19.72
N THR A 120 0.65 4.35 18.94
CA THR A 120 0.51 4.31 17.48
C THR A 120 -0.92 3.97 17.07
N LEU A 121 -1.50 2.93 17.67
CA LEU A 121 -2.89 2.55 17.43
C LEU A 121 -3.87 3.66 17.86
N SER A 122 -3.61 4.33 18.98
CA SER A 122 -4.46 5.43 19.46
C SER A 122 -4.41 6.64 18.53
N MET A 123 -3.24 6.98 17.99
CA MET A 123 -3.11 8.08 17.04
C MET A 123 -3.89 7.80 15.76
N LEU A 124 -3.75 6.60 15.19
CA LEU A 124 -4.51 6.17 14.02
C LEU A 124 -6.03 6.21 14.27
N ASP A 125 -6.48 5.65 15.40
CA ASP A 125 -7.89 5.64 15.80
C ASP A 125 -8.43 7.07 16.01
N SER A 126 -7.65 7.96 16.63
CA SER A 126 -8.03 9.37 16.90
C SER A 126 -8.21 10.21 15.63
N LEU A 127 -7.49 9.85 14.57
CA LEU A 127 -7.63 10.47 13.25
C LEU A 127 -8.62 9.74 12.35
N CYS A 128 -9.31 8.72 12.87
CA CYS A 128 -10.21 7.87 12.08
C CYS A 128 -9.53 7.29 10.83
N ILE A 129 -8.26 6.90 10.94
CA ILE A 129 -7.53 6.21 9.87
C ILE A 129 -7.66 4.71 10.12
N PRO A 130 -8.42 3.96 9.30
CA PRO A 130 -8.46 2.51 9.36
C PRO A 130 -7.06 1.89 9.35
N ARG A 131 -6.85 0.90 10.23
CA ARG A 131 -5.60 0.18 10.39
C ARG A 131 -5.81 -1.33 10.47
N ILE A 132 -4.84 -2.09 9.97
CA ILE A 132 -4.75 -3.56 10.13
C ILE A 132 -3.31 -3.99 10.36
N GLY A 133 -3.15 -5.20 10.91
CA GLY A 133 -1.88 -5.88 11.11
C GLY A 133 -1.40 -5.92 12.56
N THR A 134 -1.81 -4.96 13.40
CA THR A 134 -1.51 -4.94 14.83
C THR A 134 -2.72 -4.53 15.66
N TYR A 135 -2.84 -5.12 16.85
CA TYR A 135 -4.04 -5.05 17.68
C TYR A 135 -3.71 -5.00 19.17
N ARG A 136 -4.59 -4.37 19.94
CA ARG A 136 -4.45 -4.29 21.41
C ARG A 136 -4.70 -5.63 22.10
N ASN A 137 -5.59 -6.44 21.53
CA ASN A 137 -6.02 -7.73 22.03
C ASN A 137 -6.89 -8.43 20.97
N GLU A 138 -7.34 -9.66 21.28
CA GLU A 138 -8.19 -10.45 20.38
C GLU A 138 -9.50 -9.76 20.03
N SER A 139 -10.12 -9.01 20.96
CA SER A 139 -11.36 -8.28 20.66
C SER A 139 -11.14 -7.12 19.68
N ASP A 140 -9.99 -6.44 19.74
CA ASP A 140 -9.62 -5.41 18.74
C ASP A 140 -9.35 -6.07 17.38
N ARG A 141 -8.68 -7.23 17.37
CA ARG A 141 -8.41 -8.01 16.16
C ARG A 141 -9.70 -8.50 15.50
N SER A 142 -10.58 -9.17 16.24
CA SER A 142 -11.80 -9.78 15.70
C SER A 142 -12.79 -8.76 15.14
N ARG A 143 -12.79 -7.53 15.65
CA ARG A 143 -13.63 -6.43 15.14
C ARG A 143 -13.11 -5.80 13.85
N ARG A 144 -11.80 -5.92 13.59
CA ARG A 144 -11.13 -5.20 12.51
C ARG A 144 -10.55 -6.11 11.43
N TYR A 145 -10.48 -7.42 11.67
CA TYR A 145 -9.73 -8.35 10.82
C TYR A 145 -10.50 -9.65 10.53
N PRO A 146 -10.56 -10.10 9.26
CA PRO A 146 -10.12 -9.40 8.04
C PRO A 146 -10.81 -8.04 7.85
N MET A 147 -10.11 -7.04 7.31
CA MET A 147 -10.72 -5.74 7.07
C MET A 147 -11.58 -5.80 5.82
N ILE A 148 -12.85 -5.42 5.97
CA ILE A 148 -13.83 -5.37 4.89
C ILE A 148 -14.02 -3.91 4.49
N ILE A 149 -13.88 -3.63 3.20
CA ILE A 149 -14.11 -2.31 2.63
C ILE A 149 -15.26 -2.41 1.65
N GLU A 150 -16.32 -1.64 1.89
CA GLU A 150 -17.45 -1.52 0.98
C GLU A 150 -17.46 -0.13 0.35
N LYS A 151 -17.13 -0.05 -0.94
CA LYS A 151 -17.06 1.22 -1.70
C LYS A 151 -17.38 0.99 -3.17
N ASN A 152 -18.10 1.92 -3.80
CA ASN A 152 -18.54 1.84 -5.21
C ASN A 152 -19.24 0.51 -5.58
N GLY A 153 -19.92 -0.11 -4.62
CA GLY A 153 -20.58 -1.42 -4.77
C GLY A 153 -19.63 -2.62 -4.89
N PHE A 154 -18.37 -2.46 -4.49
CA PHE A 154 -17.42 -3.54 -4.26
C PHE A 154 -17.31 -3.85 -2.77
N ARG A 155 -17.08 -5.13 -2.46
CA ARG A 155 -16.63 -5.62 -1.17
C ARG A 155 -15.21 -6.15 -1.31
N ILE A 156 -14.23 -5.42 -0.80
CA ILE A 156 -12.81 -5.79 -0.84
C ILE A 156 -12.37 -6.22 0.56
N VAL A 157 -11.62 -7.32 0.66
CA VAL A 157 -10.97 -7.72 1.90
C VAL A 157 -9.49 -7.39 1.84
N LEU A 158 -8.98 -6.73 2.88
CA LEU A 158 -7.55 -6.54 3.10
C LEU A 158 -7.04 -7.44 4.23
N LEU A 159 -5.90 -8.08 3.97
CA LEU A 159 -5.12 -8.84 4.94
C LEU A 159 -3.72 -8.22 5.05
N ASN A 160 -3.11 -8.24 6.23
CA ASN A 160 -1.76 -7.70 6.42
C ASN A 160 -0.94 -8.55 7.39
N TYR A 161 0.26 -8.96 6.95
CA TYR A 161 1.15 -9.82 7.70
C TYR A 161 2.61 -9.38 7.58
N THR A 162 3.39 -9.64 8.63
CA THR A 162 4.84 -9.42 8.63
C THR A 162 5.65 -10.68 8.92
N TYR A 163 6.82 -10.80 8.30
CA TYR A 163 7.75 -11.91 8.52
C TYR A 163 8.36 -11.90 9.93
N ALA A 164 8.61 -10.72 10.52
CA ALA A 164 9.27 -10.57 11.81
C ALA A 164 9.00 -9.20 12.45
N THR A 165 9.59 -8.96 13.61
CA THR A 165 9.47 -7.73 14.42
C THR A 165 10.84 -7.29 14.97
N ASN A 166 11.91 -7.44 14.17
CA ASN A 166 13.29 -7.10 14.53
C ASN A 166 13.77 -7.73 15.86
N GLY A 167 13.34 -8.96 16.15
CA GLY A 167 13.67 -9.68 17.38
C GLY A 167 12.88 -9.25 18.62
N LEU A 168 11.99 -8.26 18.50
CA LEU A 168 11.09 -7.83 19.58
C LEU A 168 9.85 -8.73 19.61
N VAL A 169 9.32 -8.96 20.80
CA VAL A 169 8.08 -9.72 21.00
C VAL A 169 7.04 -8.79 21.62
N GLU A 170 5.82 -8.83 21.10
CA GLU A 170 4.71 -8.07 21.61
C GLU A 170 4.39 -8.49 23.05
N THR A 171 4.11 -7.51 23.90
CA THR A 171 3.69 -7.77 25.29
C THR A 171 2.21 -8.15 25.29
N PRO A 172 1.81 -9.33 25.82
CA PRO A 172 0.40 -9.68 25.93
C PRO A 172 -0.42 -8.58 26.63
N PRO A 173 -1.66 -8.32 26.20
CA PRO A 173 -2.46 -9.09 25.25
C PRO A 173 -2.32 -8.68 23.78
N HIS A 174 -1.32 -7.87 23.42
CA HIS A 174 -1.15 -7.36 22.05
C HIS A 174 -0.97 -8.49 21.03
N ILE A 175 -1.37 -8.22 19.79
CA ILE A 175 -1.25 -9.16 18.68
C ILE A 175 -0.59 -8.45 17.50
N VAL A 176 0.42 -9.09 16.92
CA VAL A 176 0.98 -8.75 15.61
C VAL A 176 0.63 -9.89 14.65
N ASN A 177 -0.02 -9.57 13.53
CA ASN A 177 -0.27 -10.55 12.48
C ASN A 177 1.06 -10.94 11.82
N ARG A 178 1.68 -12.02 12.30
CA ARG A 178 2.87 -12.61 11.68
C ARG A 178 2.48 -13.53 10.52
N ILE A 179 3.42 -13.77 9.62
CA ILE A 179 3.29 -14.80 8.60
C ILE A 179 3.28 -16.18 9.28
N ASP A 180 2.07 -16.71 9.48
CA ASP A 180 1.80 -18.06 9.98
C ASP A 180 0.73 -18.67 9.07
N ARG A 181 1.09 -19.69 8.27
CA ARG A 181 0.17 -20.29 7.29
C ARG A 181 -1.10 -20.90 7.92
N ARG A 182 -1.06 -21.31 9.19
CA ARG A 182 -2.24 -21.84 9.89
C ARG A 182 -3.22 -20.72 10.20
N VAL A 183 -2.73 -19.63 10.79
CA VAL A 183 -3.55 -18.44 11.10
C VAL A 183 -4.05 -17.79 9.81
N MET A 184 -3.16 -17.57 8.84
CA MET A 184 -3.51 -16.99 7.53
C MET A 184 -4.59 -17.82 6.82
N ARG A 185 -4.54 -19.15 6.88
CA ARG A 185 -5.60 -20.00 6.29
C ARG A 185 -6.95 -19.75 6.94
N GLN A 186 -7.00 -19.57 8.26
CA GLN A 186 -8.24 -19.27 8.98
C GLN A 186 -8.77 -17.88 8.59
N ASP A 187 -7.89 -16.88 8.54
CA ASP A 187 -8.24 -15.52 8.14
C ASP A 187 -8.74 -15.47 6.68
N ILE A 188 -8.11 -16.21 5.77
CA ILE A 188 -8.54 -16.34 4.36
C ILE A 188 -9.87 -17.09 4.27
N ALA A 189 -10.09 -18.14 5.07
CA ALA A 189 -11.37 -18.84 5.09
C ALA A 189 -12.51 -17.92 5.57
N ALA A 190 -12.27 -17.13 6.62
CA ALA A 190 -13.23 -16.12 7.09
C ALA A 190 -13.48 -15.04 6.02
N ALA A 191 -12.42 -14.58 5.34
CA ALA A 191 -12.54 -13.65 4.21
C ALA A 191 -13.34 -14.24 3.05
N ARG A 192 -13.20 -15.52 2.73
CA ARG A 192 -13.97 -16.17 1.66
C ARG A 192 -15.45 -16.35 2.03
N ALA A 193 -15.75 -16.59 3.31
CA ALA A 193 -17.12 -16.80 3.79
C ALA A 193 -18.02 -15.58 3.56
N ILE A 194 -17.45 -14.36 3.52
CA ILE A 194 -18.19 -13.13 3.23
C ILE A 194 -18.36 -12.85 1.72
N GLN A 195 -17.90 -13.74 0.84
CA GLN A 195 -18.01 -13.67 -0.62
C GLN A 195 -17.58 -12.29 -1.18
N PRO A 196 -16.32 -11.87 -0.95
CA PRO A 196 -15.83 -10.58 -1.41
C PRO A 196 -15.50 -10.62 -2.91
N ASP A 197 -15.46 -9.44 -3.51
CA ASP A 197 -15.04 -9.26 -4.90
C ASP A 197 -13.54 -9.45 -5.09
N ALA A 198 -12.75 -9.14 -4.06
CA ALA A 198 -11.32 -9.37 -4.02
C ALA A 198 -10.84 -9.61 -2.58
N ILE A 199 -9.82 -10.45 -2.44
CA ILE A 199 -9.06 -10.63 -1.20
C ILE A 199 -7.62 -10.24 -1.52
N ILE A 200 -7.13 -9.20 -0.86
CA ILE A 200 -5.81 -8.63 -1.12
C ILE A 200 -4.92 -8.88 0.10
N ALA A 201 -3.84 -9.62 -0.09
CA ALA A 201 -2.85 -9.86 0.95
C ALA A 201 -1.69 -8.87 0.84
N CYS A 202 -1.55 -8.01 1.85
CA CYS A 202 -0.46 -7.05 1.97
C CYS A 202 0.66 -7.63 2.83
N MET A 203 1.78 -7.97 2.19
CA MET A 203 2.86 -8.77 2.77
C MET A 203 4.09 -7.92 3.05
N HIS A 204 4.55 -7.91 4.29
CA HIS A 204 5.83 -7.34 4.67
C HIS A 204 6.86 -8.48 4.80
N TRP A 205 7.67 -8.72 3.76
CA TRP A 205 8.39 -9.98 3.55
C TRP A 205 9.65 -9.87 2.67
N GLY A 206 10.39 -10.97 2.54
CA GLY A 206 11.58 -11.04 1.68
C GLY A 206 12.84 -10.56 2.38
N THR A 207 13.89 -10.36 1.59
CA THR A 207 15.21 -9.96 2.09
C THR A 207 15.52 -8.53 1.67
N GLU A 208 15.91 -7.69 2.63
CA GLU A 208 16.30 -6.30 2.39
C GLU A 208 17.30 -6.16 1.24
N TYR A 209 17.06 -5.17 0.38
CA TYR A 209 17.90 -4.72 -0.72
C TYR A 209 18.12 -5.74 -1.85
N LYS A 210 17.45 -6.90 -1.82
CA LYS A 210 17.46 -7.84 -2.94
C LYS A 210 16.46 -7.39 -4.00
N LEU A 211 16.96 -7.17 -5.23
CA LEU A 211 16.12 -6.71 -6.34
C LEU A 211 15.17 -7.78 -6.88
N LEU A 212 15.42 -9.06 -6.61
CA LEU A 212 14.56 -10.16 -7.01
C LEU A 212 13.95 -10.83 -5.78
N PRO A 213 12.69 -11.28 -5.86
CA PRO A 213 12.07 -12.02 -4.79
C PRO A 213 12.78 -13.36 -4.59
N ASP A 214 12.99 -13.71 -3.33
CA ASP A 214 13.55 -15.01 -2.98
C ASP A 214 12.53 -16.14 -3.16
N GLN A 215 12.99 -17.38 -3.00
CA GLN A 215 12.16 -18.56 -3.18
C GLN A 215 10.99 -18.62 -2.17
N SER A 216 11.20 -18.11 -0.94
CA SER A 216 10.17 -18.12 0.10
C SER A 216 9.03 -17.17 -0.23
N GLN A 217 9.34 -15.98 -0.79
CA GLN A 217 8.34 -15.03 -1.27
C GLN A 217 7.51 -15.65 -2.39
N LYS A 218 8.16 -16.27 -3.40
CA LYS A 218 7.47 -16.92 -4.52
C LYS A 218 6.55 -18.05 -4.05
N GLN A 219 7.05 -18.95 -3.21
CA GLN A 219 6.27 -20.06 -2.67
C GLN A 219 5.09 -19.59 -1.81
N LEU A 220 5.26 -18.51 -1.03
CA LEU A 220 4.17 -17.97 -0.24
C LEU A 220 3.14 -17.25 -1.12
N ALA A 221 3.57 -16.58 -2.19
CA ALA A 221 2.66 -16.00 -3.18
C ALA A 221 1.80 -17.09 -3.87
N ASP A 222 2.43 -18.17 -4.32
CA ASP A 222 1.72 -19.31 -4.93
C ASP A 222 0.72 -19.94 -3.95
N TRP A 223 1.15 -20.11 -2.69
CA TRP A 223 0.28 -20.63 -1.63
C TRP A 223 -0.92 -19.72 -1.37
N LEU A 224 -0.71 -18.40 -1.25
CA LEU A 224 -1.78 -17.42 -1.03
C LEU A 224 -2.83 -17.46 -2.15
N LEU A 225 -2.39 -17.42 -3.40
CA LEU A 225 -3.29 -17.53 -4.57
C LEU A 225 -4.05 -18.87 -4.54
N GLY A 226 -3.36 -19.97 -4.22
CA GLY A 226 -3.97 -21.30 -4.06
C GLY A 226 -4.98 -21.40 -2.91
N GLN A 227 -4.91 -20.52 -1.89
CA GLN A 227 -5.92 -20.45 -0.83
C GLN A 227 -7.14 -19.57 -1.19
N GLY A 228 -7.11 -18.88 -2.34
CA GLY A 228 -8.19 -18.00 -2.81
C GLY A 228 -7.97 -16.51 -2.54
N VAL A 229 -6.75 -16.09 -2.19
CA VAL A 229 -6.36 -14.67 -2.28
C VAL A 229 -6.32 -14.30 -3.76
N THR A 230 -6.85 -13.13 -4.11
CA THR A 230 -6.92 -12.69 -5.52
C THR A 230 -5.75 -11.79 -5.89
N HIS A 231 -5.27 -10.94 -4.98
CA HIS A 231 -4.14 -10.05 -5.26
C HIS A 231 -3.16 -10.00 -4.09
N ILE A 232 -1.89 -9.76 -4.38
CA ILE A 232 -0.82 -9.71 -3.39
C ILE A 232 0.00 -8.46 -3.60
N ILE A 233 0.20 -7.68 -2.53
CA ILE A 233 0.99 -6.45 -2.54
C ILE A 233 2.08 -6.55 -1.48
N GLY A 234 3.35 -6.46 -1.91
CA GLY A 234 4.51 -6.65 -1.05
C GLY A 234 5.26 -5.37 -0.71
N ASN A 235 5.91 -5.39 0.45
CA ASN A 235 6.75 -4.36 1.06
C ASN A 235 7.89 -5.04 1.84
N HIS A 236 8.82 -4.25 2.43
CA HIS A 236 10.00 -4.64 3.24
C HIS A 236 11.37 -4.55 2.55
N PRO A 237 11.59 -5.06 1.31
CA PRO A 237 12.93 -5.08 0.74
C PRO A 237 13.57 -3.68 0.53
N HIS A 238 12.80 -2.59 0.71
CA HIS A 238 13.20 -1.20 0.50
C HIS A 238 13.70 -0.87 -0.91
N VAL A 239 13.51 -1.80 -1.84
CA VAL A 239 13.78 -1.68 -3.27
C VAL A 239 12.56 -2.19 -4.03
N VAL A 240 12.32 -1.64 -5.23
CA VAL A 240 11.24 -2.12 -6.09
C VAL A 240 11.61 -3.49 -6.65
N GLN A 241 10.79 -4.50 -6.36
CA GLN A 241 10.91 -5.84 -6.93
C GLN A 241 9.89 -6.02 -8.08
N PRO A 242 10.05 -7.06 -8.92
CA PRO A 242 9.15 -7.33 -10.03
C PRO A 242 7.67 -7.45 -9.63
N MET A 243 6.82 -7.31 -10.64
CA MET A 243 5.36 -7.42 -10.55
C MET A 243 4.86 -8.38 -11.63
N GLU A 244 3.89 -9.21 -11.29
CA GLU A 244 3.36 -10.24 -12.17
C GLU A 244 1.83 -10.15 -12.23
N LEU A 245 1.29 -10.13 -13.45
CA LEU A 245 -0.11 -10.41 -13.75
C LEU A 245 -0.22 -11.89 -14.11
N ARG A 246 -0.72 -12.69 -13.17
CA ARG A 246 -0.86 -14.14 -13.31
C ARG A 246 -2.28 -14.49 -13.71
N THR A 247 -2.43 -15.52 -14.52
CA THR A 247 -3.74 -16.06 -14.88
C THR A 247 -3.89 -17.45 -14.26
N ASP A 248 -4.97 -17.68 -13.51
CA ASP A 248 -5.27 -18.99 -12.94
C ASP A 248 -5.89 -19.95 -13.98
N SER A 249 -6.12 -21.20 -13.58
CA SER A 249 -6.72 -22.22 -14.45
C SER A 249 -8.16 -21.92 -14.87
N THR A 250 -8.82 -20.94 -14.25
CA THR A 250 -10.17 -20.46 -14.60
C THR A 250 -10.14 -19.26 -15.54
N GLY A 251 -8.94 -18.78 -15.93
CA GLY A 251 -8.77 -17.60 -16.76
C GLY A 251 -8.85 -16.28 -15.99
N ARG A 252 -8.95 -16.31 -14.65
CA ARG A 252 -8.99 -15.09 -13.83
C ARG A 252 -7.59 -14.56 -13.58
N GLN A 253 -7.47 -13.24 -13.63
CA GLN A 253 -6.20 -12.54 -13.47
C GLN A 253 -5.98 -12.09 -12.02
N HIS A 254 -4.75 -12.26 -11.56
CA HIS A 254 -4.30 -11.99 -10.21
C HIS A 254 -2.99 -11.19 -10.25
N VAL A 255 -2.93 -10.08 -9.53
CA VAL A 255 -1.70 -9.30 -9.38
C VAL A 255 -0.85 -9.86 -8.25
N VAL A 256 0.45 -9.98 -8.49
CA VAL A 256 1.48 -10.21 -7.47
C VAL A 256 2.54 -9.12 -7.59
N VAL A 257 2.57 -8.19 -6.64
CA VAL A 257 3.64 -7.20 -6.48
C VAL A 257 4.54 -7.69 -5.34
N TYR A 258 5.82 -7.97 -5.60
CA TYR A 258 6.69 -8.51 -4.54
C TYR A 258 7.23 -7.44 -3.58
N SER A 259 7.51 -6.24 -4.08
CA SER A 259 7.93 -5.10 -3.26
C SER A 259 7.70 -3.79 -3.99
N LEU A 260 7.00 -2.86 -3.34
CA LEU A 260 6.85 -1.47 -3.80
C LEU A 260 8.06 -0.59 -3.44
N GLY A 261 9.00 -1.06 -2.61
CA GLY A 261 10.12 -0.25 -2.12
C GLY A 261 9.66 0.89 -1.19
N ASN A 262 10.49 1.92 -1.05
CA ASN A 262 10.19 3.05 -0.17
C ASN A 262 9.27 4.06 -0.85
N PHE A 263 8.13 4.40 -0.24
CA PHE A 263 7.39 5.56 -0.72
C PHE A 263 8.12 6.85 -0.32
N ILE A 264 8.56 6.96 0.94
CA ILE A 264 9.43 8.05 1.42
C ILE A 264 10.44 7.52 2.45
N SER A 265 11.73 7.82 2.26
CA SER A 265 12.77 7.50 3.24
C SER A 265 14.03 8.38 3.05
N ASN A 266 15.00 8.29 3.97
CA ASN A 266 16.35 8.85 3.77
C ASN A 266 17.37 7.78 3.37
N MET A 267 16.93 6.63 2.87
CA MET A 267 17.87 5.60 2.43
C MET A 267 18.58 6.07 1.17
N SER A 268 19.90 5.88 1.13
CA SER A 268 20.76 6.38 0.05
C SER A 268 21.52 5.29 -0.69
N ARG A 269 21.20 4.02 -0.41
CA ARG A 269 21.77 2.89 -1.12
C ARG A 269 21.21 2.88 -2.54
N THR A 270 21.99 2.41 -3.50
CA THR A 270 21.49 2.22 -4.87
C THR A 270 20.18 1.42 -4.84
N HIS A 271 19.16 1.91 -5.56
CA HIS A 271 17.78 1.39 -5.64
C HIS A 271 16.85 1.70 -4.46
N THR A 272 17.30 2.41 -3.41
CA THR A 272 16.46 2.75 -2.25
C THR A 272 15.99 4.20 -2.22
N ASP A 273 16.37 5.01 -3.22
CA ASP A 273 16.08 6.45 -3.31
C ASP A 273 14.60 6.77 -3.62
N GLY A 274 13.76 5.74 -3.79
CA GLY A 274 12.35 5.87 -4.13
C GLY A 274 11.65 4.51 -4.13
N GLY A 275 10.45 4.50 -4.70
CA GLY A 275 9.62 3.31 -4.81
C GLY A 275 8.69 3.35 -6.00
N ALA A 276 7.78 2.39 -6.03
CA ALA A 276 6.67 2.32 -6.96
C ALA A 276 5.37 2.58 -6.20
N ALA A 277 4.49 3.33 -6.83
CA ALA A 277 3.09 3.49 -6.46
C ALA A 277 2.26 2.63 -7.42
N PHE A 278 1.50 1.67 -6.90
CA PHE A 278 0.78 0.71 -7.73
C PHE A 278 -0.72 1.01 -7.75
N THR A 279 -1.29 1.04 -8.95
CA THR A 279 -2.72 1.24 -9.17
C THR A 279 -3.35 -0.05 -9.68
N LEU A 280 -4.46 -0.44 -9.05
CA LEU A 280 -5.30 -1.56 -9.45
C LEU A 280 -6.73 -1.07 -9.67
N VAL A 281 -7.23 -1.21 -10.89
CA VAL A 281 -8.61 -0.89 -11.24
C VAL A 281 -9.38 -2.18 -11.46
N LEU A 282 -10.43 -2.36 -10.65
CA LEU A 282 -11.37 -3.46 -10.77
C LEU A 282 -12.67 -2.94 -11.36
N GLU A 283 -13.27 -3.73 -12.24
CA GLU A 283 -14.64 -3.52 -12.67
C GLU A 283 -15.49 -4.74 -12.40
N LYS A 284 -16.75 -4.49 -12.05
CA LYS A 284 -17.79 -5.49 -11.87
C LYS A 284 -18.76 -5.39 -13.03
N ASP A 285 -18.91 -6.47 -13.78
CA ASP A 285 -19.87 -6.53 -14.88
C ASP A 285 -21.31 -6.66 -14.36
N SER A 286 -22.27 -6.67 -15.28
CA SER A 286 -23.70 -6.78 -14.96
C SER A 286 -24.08 -8.12 -14.31
N THR A 287 -23.25 -9.15 -14.41
CA THR A 287 -23.45 -10.46 -13.78
C THR A 287 -22.84 -10.53 -12.38
N GLY A 288 -22.15 -9.48 -11.93
CA GLY A 288 -21.47 -9.42 -10.65
C GLY A 288 -20.05 -9.98 -10.68
N HIS A 289 -19.52 -10.35 -11.85
CA HIS A 289 -18.16 -10.86 -11.97
C HIS A 289 -17.16 -9.69 -11.95
N THR A 290 -16.23 -9.76 -11.01
CA THR A 290 -15.16 -8.78 -10.85
C THR A 290 -13.92 -9.17 -11.65
N ARG A 291 -13.38 -8.25 -12.43
CA ARG A 291 -12.15 -8.42 -13.22
C ARG A 291 -11.22 -7.22 -13.13
N ILE A 292 -9.94 -7.45 -13.37
CA ILE A 292 -8.94 -6.39 -13.54
C ILE A 292 -9.17 -5.75 -14.92
N THR A 293 -9.24 -4.43 -14.97
CA THR A 293 -9.35 -3.69 -16.24
C THR A 293 -8.16 -2.80 -16.51
N ARG A 294 -7.46 -2.41 -15.44
CA ARG A 294 -6.16 -1.78 -15.52
C ARG A 294 -5.35 -2.11 -14.28
N CYS A 295 -4.07 -2.40 -14.46
CA CYS A 295 -3.10 -2.40 -13.39
C CYS A 295 -1.76 -1.87 -13.91
N GLY A 296 -1.01 -1.18 -13.06
CA GLY A 296 0.23 -0.54 -13.45
C GLY A 296 0.86 0.24 -12.30
N TYR A 297 2.08 0.73 -12.52
CA TYR A 297 2.82 1.47 -11.50
C TYR A 297 3.26 2.85 -11.98
N ASP A 298 3.45 3.76 -11.03
CA ASP A 298 4.13 5.04 -11.20
C ASP A 298 5.36 5.05 -10.30
N LEU A 299 6.51 5.47 -10.83
CA LEU A 299 7.70 5.61 -10.01
C LEU A 299 7.66 6.93 -9.24
N VAL A 300 8.02 6.85 -7.96
CA VAL A 300 8.22 8.01 -7.09
C VAL A 300 9.66 8.06 -6.61
N TRP A 301 10.21 9.26 -6.50
CA TRP A 301 11.56 9.50 -6.05
C TRP A 301 11.56 10.42 -4.84
N THR A 302 12.37 10.09 -3.83
CA THR A 302 12.55 10.93 -2.65
C THR A 302 13.67 11.94 -2.89
N GLY A 303 13.30 13.18 -3.14
CA GLY A 303 14.23 14.29 -3.21
C GLY A 303 14.69 14.72 -1.83
N ARG A 304 15.90 14.29 -1.48
CA ARG A 304 16.57 14.64 -0.23
C ARG A 304 17.10 16.07 -0.29
N PRO A 305 17.06 16.86 0.80
CA PRO A 305 17.57 18.25 0.84
C PRO A 305 18.94 18.43 0.19
N LEU A 306 19.88 17.54 0.49
CA LEU A 306 21.25 17.56 -0.07
C LEU A 306 21.31 17.44 -1.60
N LEU A 307 20.28 16.85 -2.22
CA LEU A 307 20.21 16.68 -3.67
C LEU A 307 19.44 17.82 -4.32
N THR A 308 18.33 18.24 -3.70
CA THR A 308 17.39 19.21 -4.28
C THR A 308 17.75 20.66 -3.98
N GLY A 309 18.62 20.92 -2.99
CA GLY A 309 18.87 22.26 -2.46
C GLY A 309 17.70 22.84 -1.64
N GLY A 310 16.62 22.07 -1.47
CA GLY A 310 15.48 22.45 -0.63
C GLY A 310 15.76 22.22 0.86
N LYS A 311 14.88 22.74 1.71
CA LYS A 311 15.00 22.59 3.18
C LYS A 311 14.52 21.23 3.68
N ARG A 312 13.59 20.59 2.97
CA ARG A 312 12.84 19.40 3.40
C ARG A 312 12.92 18.27 2.37
N PHE A 313 12.67 17.05 2.83
CA PHE A 313 12.45 15.92 1.93
C PHE A 313 11.16 16.14 1.15
N ARG A 314 11.16 15.79 -0.13
CA ARG A 314 9.96 15.90 -0.98
C ARG A 314 9.86 14.72 -1.93
N LEU A 315 8.66 14.19 -2.08
CA LEU A 315 8.35 13.17 -3.06
C LEU A 315 8.05 13.80 -4.41
N TYR A 316 8.64 13.21 -5.45
CA TYR A 316 8.42 13.62 -6.82
C TYR A 316 7.91 12.42 -7.63
N PRO A 317 6.75 12.52 -8.30
CA PRO A 317 6.40 11.58 -9.35
C PRO A 317 7.43 11.69 -10.48
N VAL A 318 8.05 10.57 -10.84
CA VAL A 318 9.10 10.54 -11.88
C VAL A 318 8.55 10.96 -13.25
N SER A 319 7.27 10.71 -13.51
CA SER A 319 6.60 11.07 -14.76
C SER A 319 6.31 12.57 -14.86
N THR A 320 6.12 13.27 -13.74
CA THR A 320 5.75 14.69 -13.66
C THR A 320 6.63 15.44 -12.65
N PRO A 321 7.96 15.46 -12.86
CA PRO A 321 8.84 16.23 -11.99
C PRO A 321 8.58 17.73 -12.21
N PRO A 322 8.68 18.57 -11.16
CA PRO A 322 8.48 20.00 -11.30
C PRO A 322 9.64 20.64 -12.05
N ASP A 323 9.33 21.68 -12.83
CA ASP A 323 10.31 22.44 -13.61
C ASP A 323 11.39 23.11 -12.74
N SER A 324 11.10 23.33 -11.46
CA SER A 324 12.02 23.96 -10.50
C SER A 324 13.10 23.02 -9.94
N LEU A 325 13.11 21.74 -10.34
CA LEU A 325 14.09 20.78 -9.83
C LEU A 325 15.49 21.07 -10.41
N LEU A 326 16.50 21.19 -9.53
CA LEU A 326 17.89 21.43 -9.96
C LEU A 326 18.34 20.39 -11.00
N PRO A 327 19.12 20.76 -12.04
CA PRO A 327 19.57 19.82 -13.07
C PRO A 327 20.31 18.59 -12.53
N THR A 328 21.08 18.75 -11.46
CA THR A 328 21.77 17.66 -10.75
C THR A 328 20.79 16.71 -10.07
N ALA A 329 19.76 17.23 -9.38
CA ALA A 329 18.70 16.45 -8.76
C ALA A 329 17.88 15.70 -9.81
N TYR A 330 17.52 16.37 -10.91
CA TYR A 330 16.81 15.76 -12.02
C TYR A 330 17.59 14.57 -12.62
N ARG A 331 18.91 14.73 -12.84
CA ARG A 331 19.77 13.62 -13.30
C ARG A 331 19.81 12.45 -12.31
N ARG A 332 19.81 12.71 -11.00
CA ARG A 332 19.77 11.65 -9.97
C ARG A 332 18.44 10.90 -9.99
N MET A 333 17.33 11.61 -10.12
CA MET A 333 16.01 11.03 -10.27
C MET A 333 15.91 10.17 -11.53
N GLN A 334 16.41 10.65 -12.68
CA GLN A 334 16.43 9.87 -13.92
C GLN A 334 17.30 8.63 -13.81
N LEU A 335 18.47 8.71 -13.17
CA LEU A 335 19.31 7.53 -12.93
C LEU A 335 18.60 6.47 -12.08
N TYR A 336 17.84 6.88 -11.05
CA TYR A 336 17.00 5.98 -10.28
C TYR A 336 15.88 5.36 -11.15
N ALA A 337 15.19 6.19 -11.93
CA ALA A 337 14.11 5.78 -12.81
C ALA A 337 14.57 4.77 -13.86
N ASP A 338 15.67 5.05 -14.56
CA ASP A 338 16.20 4.20 -15.62
C ASP A 338 16.64 2.84 -15.09
N ARG A 339 17.32 2.81 -13.93
CA ARG A 339 17.69 1.56 -13.26
C ARG A 339 16.46 0.73 -12.91
N THR A 340 15.44 1.37 -12.34
CA THR A 340 14.21 0.70 -11.92
C THR A 340 13.40 0.22 -13.13
N ARG A 341 13.25 1.04 -14.18
CA ARG A 341 12.60 0.68 -15.45
C ARG A 341 13.31 -0.46 -16.16
N ASN A 342 14.63 -0.42 -16.22
CA ASN A 342 15.42 -1.51 -16.83
C ASN A 342 15.18 -2.82 -16.07
N HIS A 343 15.22 -2.79 -14.74
CA HIS A 343 14.93 -3.94 -13.91
C HIS A 343 13.50 -4.48 -14.14
N LEU A 344 12.49 -3.63 -14.07
CA LEU A 344 11.10 -4.04 -14.25
C LEU A 344 10.80 -4.49 -15.68
N ARG A 345 11.40 -3.89 -16.71
CA ARG A 345 11.26 -4.35 -18.10
C ARG A 345 11.80 -5.77 -18.28
N THR A 346 12.87 -6.11 -17.57
CA THR A 346 13.47 -7.45 -17.65
C THR A 346 12.64 -8.50 -16.91
N TYR A 347 12.02 -8.16 -15.78
CA TYR A 347 11.48 -9.16 -14.86
C TYR A 347 9.96 -9.08 -14.61
N ASN A 348 9.27 -7.99 -14.99
CA ASN A 348 7.81 -7.94 -14.87
C ASN A 348 7.15 -8.88 -15.87
N ILE A 349 5.99 -9.40 -15.46
CA ILE A 349 5.12 -10.18 -16.32
C ILE A 349 3.78 -9.45 -16.40
N GLY A 350 3.42 -8.95 -17.58
CA GLY A 350 2.08 -8.38 -17.84
C GLY A 350 1.73 -7.07 -17.10
N ILE A 351 2.67 -6.43 -16.40
CA ILE A 351 2.46 -5.16 -15.67
C ILE A 351 3.48 -4.12 -16.13
N GLY A 352 2.99 -2.97 -16.59
CA GLY A 352 3.81 -1.86 -17.08
C GLY A 352 3.69 -0.58 -16.24
N GLU A 353 4.56 0.39 -16.54
CA GLU A 353 4.45 1.74 -16.01
C GLU A 353 3.19 2.41 -16.59
N ASN A 354 2.44 3.15 -15.77
CA ASN A 354 1.28 3.89 -16.20
C ASN A 354 1.70 4.96 -17.21
N ARG A 355 1.01 5.01 -18.36
CA ARG A 355 1.19 6.09 -19.33
C ARG A 355 0.45 7.33 -18.82
N LYS A 356 0.99 8.52 -19.12
CA LYS A 356 0.24 9.77 -18.96
C LYS A 356 -1.03 9.67 -19.82
N GLU A 357 -2.18 9.86 -19.19
CA GLU A 357 -3.47 10.07 -19.86
C GLU A 357 -3.47 11.41 -20.59
#